data_AF-A0A937X590-F1
#
_entry.id   AF-A0A937X590-F1
#
_cell.length_a   1.000
_cell.length_b   1.000
_cell.length_c   1.000
_cell.angle_alpha   90.00
_cell.angle_beta   90.00
_cell.angle_gamma   90.00
#
_symmetry.space_group_name_H-M   'P 1'
#
loop_
_entity.id
_entity.type
_entity.pdbx_description
1 polymer ?
#
loop_
_entity_poly.entity_id
_entity_poly.type
_entity_poly.pdbx_seq_one_letter_code
_entity_poly.pdbx_strand_id
1 'polypeptide(L)'
;QSQALTKLGVEAGRYMLVTLHRAENVDVPDRLTRFIAALHQLADDHGVPVLCSLHPRTRSQLERQGKDLAGGNVRTFEPLGLFDFVRLQQDALCVLSDSGTVQEECCIFGVPNVTIRDVTERPETLEVGSNMLSGSDPEMVKACVAAVLSQKKPWEPPPEYVVANVSDSVVRIVLGHREWAFRPSVVPN
;
A
#
# COMPACT_ATOMS: atom_id res chain seq x y z
N GLN A 1 21.28 -7.37 -1.99
CA GLN A 1 20.84 -6.24 -1.14
C GLN A 1 20.19 -5.19 -2.03
N SER A 2 19.08 -4.59 -1.60
CA SER A 2 18.41 -3.50 -2.34
C SER A 2 19.28 -2.24 -2.34
N GLN A 3 19.19 -1.45 -3.42
CA GLN A 3 19.85 -0.14 -3.56
C GLN A 3 18.84 1.02 -3.67
N ALA A 4 17.56 0.79 -3.34
CA ALA A 4 16.47 1.72 -3.60
C ALA A 4 16.68 3.08 -2.92
N LEU A 5 17.04 3.11 -1.64
CA LEU A 5 17.29 4.34 -0.88
C LEU A 5 18.37 5.21 -1.53
N THR A 6 19.50 4.59 -1.91
CA THR A 6 20.62 5.29 -2.56
C THR A 6 20.22 5.81 -3.94
N LYS A 7 19.52 5.01 -4.75
CA LYS A 7 19.05 5.42 -6.08
C LYS A 7 18.07 6.60 -6.03
N LEU A 8 17.21 6.64 -5.01
CA LEU A 8 16.21 7.70 -4.83
C LEU A 8 16.70 8.86 -3.95
N GLY A 9 17.91 8.77 -3.38
CA GLY A 9 18.50 9.80 -2.55
C GLY A 9 17.69 10.10 -1.29
N VAL A 10 17.25 9.05 -0.59
CA VAL A 10 16.47 9.15 0.66
C VAL A 10 17.10 8.33 1.79
N GLU A 11 16.80 8.72 3.02
CA GLU A 11 17.27 8.06 4.24
C GLU A 11 16.12 7.28 4.90
N ALA A 12 16.44 6.16 5.57
CA ALA A 12 15.44 5.38 6.29
C ALA A 12 14.74 6.21 7.37
N GLY A 13 13.41 6.09 7.45
CA GLY A 13 12.54 6.84 8.35
C GLY A 13 12.37 8.32 8.00
N ARG A 14 12.87 8.78 6.84
CA ARG A 14 12.88 10.19 6.45
C ARG A 14 12.25 10.45 5.08
N TYR A 15 11.23 9.68 4.74
CA TYR A 15 10.37 9.91 3.58
C TYR A 15 9.03 9.20 3.78
N MET A 16 8.00 9.68 3.09
CA MET A 16 6.74 8.95 2.96
C MET A 16 6.70 8.24 1.61
N LEU A 17 6.09 7.06 1.56
CA LEU A 17 5.94 6.29 0.33
C LEU A 17 4.46 6.27 -0.08
N VAL A 18 4.19 6.47 -1.36
CA VAL A 18 2.82 6.53 -1.89
C VAL A 18 2.63 5.55 -3.03
N THR A 19 1.55 4.78 -2.97
CA THR A 19 1.00 4.07 -4.13
C THR A 19 -0.42 4.53 -4.38
N LEU A 20 -0.66 5.03 -5.59
CA LEU A 20 -1.94 5.54 -6.04
C LEU A 20 -2.17 5.04 -7.46
N HIS A 21 -3.10 4.11 -7.65
CA HIS A 21 -3.32 3.43 -8.94
C HIS A 21 -4.74 2.91 -9.16
N ARG A 22 -5.62 2.95 -8.15
CA ARG A 22 -6.99 2.48 -8.23
C ARG A 22 -7.86 3.44 -9.04
N ALA A 23 -8.73 2.87 -9.88
CA ALA A 23 -9.60 3.62 -10.79
C ALA A 23 -10.46 4.65 -10.05
N GLU A 24 -11.03 4.26 -8.90
CA GLU A 24 -11.86 5.13 -8.06
C GLU A 24 -11.12 6.39 -7.58
N ASN A 25 -9.79 6.38 -7.53
CA ASN A 25 -8.98 7.52 -7.13
C ASN A 25 -8.42 8.32 -8.31
N VAL A 26 -7.89 7.64 -9.33
CA VAL A 26 -7.14 8.32 -10.42
C VAL A 26 -8.02 8.72 -11.60
N ASP A 27 -9.14 8.05 -11.84
CA ASP A 27 -10.02 8.38 -12.96
C ASP A 27 -10.98 9.54 -12.64
N VAL A 28 -11.17 9.86 -11.35
CA VAL A 28 -12.04 10.93 -10.85
C VAL A 28 -11.22 12.21 -10.66
N PRO A 29 -11.40 13.26 -11.49
CA PRO A 29 -10.52 14.43 -11.49
C PRO A 29 -10.44 15.17 -10.16
N ASP A 30 -11.57 15.30 -9.47
CA ASP A 30 -11.63 15.98 -8.17
C ASP A 30 -10.87 15.21 -7.10
N ARG A 31 -10.97 13.87 -7.08
CA ARG A 31 -10.24 13.02 -6.12
C ARG A 31 -8.74 13.08 -6.38
N LEU A 32 -8.32 12.95 -7.64
CA LEU A 32 -6.90 13.06 -7.99
C LEU A 32 -6.33 14.44 -7.59
N THR A 33 -7.10 15.52 -7.79
CA THR A 33 -6.70 16.87 -7.36
C THR A 33 -6.53 16.95 -5.84
N ARG A 34 -7.46 16.38 -5.08
CA ARG A 34 -7.36 16.34 -3.61
C ARG A 34 -6.15 15.54 -3.15
N PHE A 35 -5.83 14.41 -3.78
CA PHE A 35 -4.63 13.66 -3.44
C PHE A 35 -3.35 14.44 -3.74
N ILE A 36 -3.24 15.09 -4.90
CA ILE A 36 -2.09 15.95 -5.20
C ILE A 36 -1.94 17.01 -4.10
N ALA A 37 -3.03 17.71 -3.74
CA ALA A 37 -3.00 18.72 -2.68
C ALA A 37 -2.56 18.12 -1.33
N ALA A 38 -3.13 16.98 -0.92
CA ALA A 38 -2.80 16.31 0.33
C ALA A 38 -1.33 15.91 0.40
N LEU A 39 -0.78 15.35 -0.68
CA LEU A 39 0.62 14.89 -0.74
C LEU A 39 1.61 16.04 -0.66
N HIS A 40 1.32 17.16 -1.33
CA HIS A 40 2.15 18.38 -1.21
C HIS A 40 2.10 18.95 0.20
N GLN A 41 0.91 19.05 0.81
CA GLN A 41 0.77 19.52 2.19
C GLN A 41 1.50 18.62 3.19
N LEU A 42 1.42 17.30 3.03
CA LEU A 42 2.17 16.35 3.88
C LEU A 42 3.69 16.53 3.73
N ALA A 43 4.16 16.74 2.50
CA ALA A 43 5.58 16.97 2.25
C ALA A 43 6.08 18.26 2.92
N ASP A 44 5.26 19.30 2.93
CA ASP A 44 5.55 20.58 3.58
C ASP A 44 5.47 20.48 5.12
N ASP A 45 4.38 19.92 5.65
CA ASP A 45 4.13 19.82 7.09
C ASP A 45 5.18 18.98 7.82
N HIS A 46 5.67 17.91 7.18
CA HIS A 46 6.66 17.00 7.77
C HIS A 46 8.10 17.30 7.34
N GLY A 47 8.32 18.15 6.33
CA GLY A 47 9.64 18.49 5.82
C GLY A 47 10.43 17.29 5.27
N VAL A 48 9.74 16.25 4.80
CA VAL A 48 10.34 15.02 4.24
C VAL A 48 9.88 14.79 2.80
N PRO A 49 10.68 14.12 1.95
CA PRO A 49 10.25 13.72 0.62
C PRO A 49 9.02 12.81 0.66
N VAL A 50 8.08 13.04 -0.25
CA VAL A 50 6.96 12.14 -0.53
C VAL A 50 7.24 11.46 -1.86
N LEU A 51 7.53 10.17 -1.81
CA LEU A 51 7.90 9.37 -2.99
C LEU A 51 6.65 8.65 -3.52
N CYS A 52 6.20 8.99 -4.71
CA CYS A 52 5.06 8.33 -5.35
C CYS A 52 5.50 7.41 -6.48
N SER A 53 5.19 6.11 -6.36
CA SER A 53 5.37 5.16 -7.46
C SER A 53 4.33 5.43 -8.54
N LEU A 54 4.77 5.88 -9.72
CA LEU A 54 3.87 6.31 -10.78
C LEU A 54 3.46 5.15 -11.69
N HIS A 55 2.42 4.43 -11.27
CA HIS A 55 1.82 3.36 -12.08
C HIS A 55 1.39 3.90 -13.47
N PRO A 56 1.51 3.12 -14.56
CA PRO A 56 1.15 3.57 -15.91
C PRO A 56 -0.25 4.18 -16.02
N ARG A 57 -1.23 3.64 -15.29
CA ARG A 57 -2.58 4.22 -15.20
C ARG A 57 -2.57 5.64 -14.65
N THR A 58 -1.90 5.86 -13.52
CA THR A 58 -1.84 7.16 -12.84
C THR A 58 -1.13 8.19 -13.68
N ARG A 59 -0.02 7.80 -14.33
CA ARG A 59 0.68 8.64 -15.32
C ARG A 59 -0.27 9.10 -16.43
N SER A 60 -0.94 8.14 -17.07
CA SER A 60 -1.88 8.44 -18.16
C SER A 60 -3.02 9.35 -17.70
N GLN A 61 -3.51 9.19 -16.48
CA GLN A 61 -4.55 10.05 -15.92
C GLN A 61 -4.07 11.48 -15.62
N LEU A 62 -2.86 11.63 -15.08
CA LEU A 62 -2.24 12.94 -14.86
C LEU A 62 -2.08 13.69 -16.19
N GLU A 63 -1.51 13.03 -17.21
CA GLU A 63 -1.34 13.57 -18.55
C GLU A 63 -2.69 13.98 -19.18
N ARG A 64 -3.68 13.07 -19.14
CA ARG A 64 -5.03 13.33 -19.70
C ARG A 64 -5.72 14.51 -19.04
N GLN A 65 -5.49 14.72 -17.75
CA GLN A 65 -6.12 15.78 -16.96
C GLN A 65 -5.29 17.06 -16.90
N GLY A 66 -4.12 17.11 -17.55
CA GLY A 66 -3.21 18.26 -17.51
C GLY A 66 -2.71 18.57 -16.10
N LYS A 67 -2.51 17.54 -15.26
CA LYS A 67 -2.05 17.65 -13.88
C LYS A 67 -0.62 17.14 -13.78
N ASP A 68 0.15 17.76 -12.89
CA ASP A 68 1.44 17.22 -12.44
C ASP A 68 1.33 16.86 -10.97
N LEU A 69 1.93 15.72 -10.61
CA LEU A 69 2.06 15.27 -9.24
C LEU A 69 3.42 15.69 -8.65
N ALA A 70 4.46 15.72 -9.48
CA ALA A 70 5.80 16.06 -9.04
C ALA A 70 5.93 17.58 -8.79
N GLY A 71 6.72 17.93 -7.78
CA GLY A 71 6.99 19.34 -7.44
C GLY A 71 7.33 19.50 -5.96
N GLY A 72 8.14 20.51 -5.62
CA GLY A 72 8.60 20.72 -4.25
C GLY A 72 9.27 19.46 -3.67
N ASN A 73 8.73 18.95 -2.56
CA ASN A 73 9.20 17.72 -1.91
C ASN A 73 8.50 16.44 -2.41
N VAL A 74 7.52 16.54 -3.32
CA VAL A 74 6.85 15.39 -3.93
C VAL A 74 7.65 14.94 -5.17
N ARG A 75 8.09 13.68 -5.15
CA ARG A 75 8.89 13.06 -6.22
C ARG A 75 8.17 11.85 -6.78
N THR A 76 8.17 11.69 -8.09
CA THR A 76 7.65 10.50 -8.76
C THR A 76 8.80 9.62 -9.25
N PHE A 77 8.56 8.31 -9.30
CA PHE A 77 9.51 7.33 -9.84
C PHE A 77 8.77 6.19 -10.55
N GLU A 78 9.45 5.52 -11.47
CA GLU A 78 8.90 4.34 -12.15
C GLU A 78 8.71 3.16 -11.18
N PRO A 79 7.72 2.29 -11.40
CA PRO A 79 7.57 1.07 -10.60
C PRO A 79 8.87 0.28 -10.47
N LEU A 80 9.24 -0.05 -9.23
CA LEU A 80 10.47 -0.79 -8.91
C LEU A 80 10.22 -2.30 -8.89
N GLY A 81 11.30 -3.07 -8.96
CA GLY A 81 11.25 -4.50 -8.66
C GLY A 81 10.86 -4.76 -7.20
N LEU A 82 10.27 -5.93 -6.93
CA LEU A 82 9.70 -6.30 -5.62
C LEU A 82 10.63 -5.98 -4.44
N PHE A 83 11.89 -6.44 -4.48
CA PHE A 83 12.83 -6.25 -3.38
C PHE A 83 13.18 -4.78 -3.10
N ASP A 84 13.26 -3.96 -4.15
CA ASP A 84 13.53 -2.53 -4.01
C ASP A 84 12.30 -1.81 -3.43
N PHE A 85 11.10 -2.19 -3.86
CA PHE A 85 9.86 -1.62 -3.34
C PHE A 85 9.59 -2.02 -1.87
N VAL A 86 9.77 -3.30 -1.53
CA VAL A 86 9.64 -3.79 -0.13
C VAL A 86 10.64 -3.09 0.78
N ARG A 87 11.88 -2.85 0.31
CA ARG A 87 12.86 -2.10 1.10
C ARG A 87 12.37 -0.66 1.36
N LEU A 88 11.74 -0.02 0.38
CA LEU A 88 11.15 1.31 0.58
C LEU A 88 9.97 1.29 1.55
N GLN A 89 9.13 0.27 1.54
CA GLN A 89 8.04 0.16 2.50
C GLN A 89 8.58 0.05 3.93
N GLN A 90 9.52 -0.89 4.15
CA GLN A 90 10.09 -1.18 5.47
C GLN A 90 10.81 0.01 6.11
N ASP A 91 11.38 0.89 5.29
CA ASP A 91 12.14 2.06 5.76
C ASP A 91 11.33 3.37 5.65
N ALA A 92 10.06 3.35 5.27
CA ALA A 92 9.26 4.56 5.17
C ALA A 92 8.95 5.11 6.57
N LEU A 93 8.83 6.43 6.68
CA LEU A 93 8.23 7.09 7.85
C LEU A 93 6.75 6.70 7.98
N CYS A 94 6.04 6.74 6.85
CA CYS A 94 4.65 6.35 6.70
C CYS A 94 4.39 5.93 5.25
N VAL A 95 3.49 4.98 5.04
CA VAL A 95 3.01 4.58 3.72
C VAL A 95 1.57 5.06 3.49
N LEU A 96 1.30 5.71 2.36
CA LEU A 96 -0.06 6.02 1.91
C LEU A 96 -0.39 5.14 0.70
N SER A 97 -1.49 4.40 0.77
CA SER A 97 -1.75 3.36 -0.24
C SER A 97 -3.22 3.16 -0.56
N ASP A 98 -3.53 2.96 -1.84
CA ASP A 98 -4.79 2.38 -2.31
C ASP A 98 -4.66 0.90 -2.76
N SER A 99 -3.50 0.30 -2.53
CA SER A 99 -3.26 -1.13 -2.75
C SER A 99 -3.74 -1.96 -1.57
N GLY A 100 -4.43 -3.07 -1.85
CA GLY A 100 -4.83 -4.05 -0.82
C GLY A 100 -3.61 -4.77 -0.23
N THR A 101 -2.68 -5.19 -1.09
CA THR A 101 -1.48 -5.91 -0.67
C THR A 101 -0.55 -5.07 0.19
N VAL A 102 -0.42 -3.78 -0.11
CA VAL A 102 0.43 -2.87 0.69
C VAL A 102 -0.12 -2.69 2.11
N GLN A 103 -1.44 -2.80 2.31
CA GLN A 103 -2.03 -2.76 3.66
C GLN A 103 -1.56 -3.96 4.49
N GLU A 104 -1.62 -5.16 3.92
CA GLU A 104 -1.12 -6.39 4.56
C GLU A 104 0.40 -6.29 4.83
N GLU A 105 1.18 -5.86 3.84
CA GLU A 105 2.63 -5.73 3.93
C GLU A 105 3.05 -4.74 5.03
N CYS A 106 2.46 -3.55 5.09
CA CYS A 106 2.79 -2.56 6.12
C CYS A 106 2.38 -3.04 7.51
N CYS A 107 1.26 -3.76 7.62
CA CYS A 107 0.85 -4.40 8.86
C CYS A 107 1.90 -5.42 9.33
N ILE A 108 2.37 -6.30 8.44
CA ILE A 108 3.40 -7.31 8.73
C ILE A 108 4.74 -6.65 9.10
N PHE A 109 5.13 -5.59 8.40
CA PHE A 109 6.41 -4.91 8.61
C PHE A 109 6.43 -3.99 9.83
N GLY A 110 5.28 -3.73 10.46
CA GLY A 110 5.18 -2.77 11.56
C GLY A 110 5.41 -1.32 11.11
N VAL A 111 5.01 -0.99 9.88
CA VAL A 111 5.17 0.33 9.28
C VAL A 111 3.85 1.10 9.37
N PRO A 112 3.83 2.32 9.96
CA PRO A 112 2.65 3.18 9.97
C PRO A 112 2.11 3.38 8.56
N ASN A 113 0.81 3.16 8.37
CA ASN A 113 0.20 3.34 7.06
C ASN A 113 -1.22 3.90 7.13
N VAL A 114 -1.60 4.58 6.05
CA VAL A 114 -2.93 5.15 5.84
C VAL A 114 -3.46 4.67 4.49
N THR A 115 -4.62 4.05 4.52
CA THR A 115 -5.34 3.64 3.32
C THR A 115 -6.14 4.81 2.77
N ILE A 116 -5.74 5.29 1.60
CA ILE A 116 -6.35 6.42 0.89
C ILE A 116 -7.55 5.97 0.04
N ARG A 117 -8.45 5.22 0.67
CA ARG A 117 -9.71 4.70 0.10
C ARG A 117 -10.85 4.92 1.09
N ASP A 118 -12.07 4.89 0.56
CA ASP A 118 -13.27 5.08 1.37
C ASP A 118 -13.66 3.79 2.12
N VAL A 119 -13.24 2.63 1.62
CA VAL A 119 -13.47 1.29 2.18
C VAL A 119 -12.24 0.40 1.99
N THR A 120 -12.14 -0.68 2.76
CA THR A 120 -11.10 -1.71 2.60
C THR A 120 -11.67 -3.13 2.73
N GLU A 121 -11.11 -4.04 1.95
CA GLU A 121 -11.29 -5.49 2.05
C GLU A 121 -10.37 -6.15 3.10
N ARG A 122 -9.66 -5.35 3.91
CA ARG A 122 -8.75 -5.76 4.98
C ARG A 122 -9.15 -5.16 6.35
N PRO A 123 -10.38 -5.40 6.83
CA PRO A 123 -10.84 -4.87 8.11
C PRO A 123 -9.91 -5.23 9.27
N GLU A 124 -9.27 -6.40 9.21
CA GLU A 124 -8.32 -6.89 10.22
C GLU A 124 -7.13 -5.91 10.42
N THR A 125 -6.72 -5.16 9.39
CA THR A 125 -5.65 -4.15 9.52
C THR A 125 -6.10 -2.93 10.34
N LEU A 126 -7.39 -2.59 10.30
CA LEU A 126 -8.00 -1.53 11.10
C LEU A 126 -8.21 -2.00 12.54
N GLU A 127 -8.67 -3.24 12.71
CA GLU A 127 -8.99 -3.84 14.01
C GLU A 127 -7.76 -3.95 14.92
N VAL A 128 -6.62 -4.33 14.37
CA VAL A 128 -5.35 -4.37 15.14
C VAL A 128 -4.74 -2.98 15.33
N GLY A 129 -5.27 -1.95 14.68
CA GLY A 129 -4.77 -0.58 14.76
C GLY A 129 -3.57 -0.30 13.85
N SER A 130 -3.32 -1.14 12.84
CA SER A 130 -2.20 -0.95 11.90
C SER A 130 -2.42 0.09 10.83
N ASN A 131 -3.67 0.43 10.57
CA ASN A 131 -4.07 1.18 9.41
C ASN A 131 -5.24 2.10 9.76
N MET A 132 -5.40 3.18 8.99
CA MET A 132 -6.56 4.07 9.04
C MET A 132 -7.08 4.32 7.63
N LEU A 133 -8.40 4.43 7.47
CA LEU A 133 -9.03 4.86 6.23
C LEU A 133 -9.23 6.38 6.24
N SER A 134 -8.62 7.08 5.29
CA SER A 134 -8.76 8.54 5.16
C SER A 134 -9.73 8.97 4.07
N GLY A 135 -10.08 8.08 3.14
CA GLY A 135 -10.69 8.48 1.87
C GLY A 135 -9.78 9.43 1.09
N SER A 136 -10.37 10.39 0.38
CA SER A 136 -9.66 11.38 -0.44
C SER A 136 -9.75 12.82 0.07
N ASP A 137 -10.18 13.05 1.31
CA ASP A 137 -10.21 14.41 1.88
C ASP A 137 -8.82 14.79 2.41
N PRO A 138 -8.22 15.92 1.97
CA PRO A 138 -6.86 16.27 2.35
C PRO A 138 -6.64 16.45 3.86
N GLU A 139 -7.61 17.05 4.56
CA GLU A 139 -7.50 17.25 6.00
C GLU A 139 -7.62 15.92 6.76
N MET A 140 -8.49 15.02 6.29
CA MET A 140 -8.57 13.65 6.83
C MET A 140 -7.30 12.86 6.58
N VAL A 141 -6.70 12.94 5.39
CA VAL A 141 -5.41 12.29 5.08
C VAL A 141 -4.34 12.76 6.06
N LYS A 142 -4.23 14.07 6.29
CA LYS A 142 -3.27 14.65 7.23
C LYS A 142 -3.53 14.22 8.67
N ALA A 143 -4.79 14.27 9.11
CA ALA A 143 -5.17 13.85 10.45
C ALA A 143 -4.85 12.37 10.70
N CYS A 144 -5.12 11.50 9.73
CA CYS A 144 -4.75 10.08 9.80
C CYS A 144 -3.23 9.88 9.87
N VAL A 145 -2.46 10.57 9.02
CA VAL A 145 -0.99 10.47 9.05
C VAL A 145 -0.43 10.93 10.41
N ALA A 146 -0.92 12.06 10.93
CA ALA A 146 -0.53 12.55 12.25
C ALA A 146 -0.87 11.53 13.36
N ALA A 147 -2.06 10.91 13.28
CA ALA A 147 -2.49 9.90 14.24
C ALA A 147 -1.59 8.67 14.22
N VAL A 148 -1.34 8.06 13.05
CA VAL A 148 -0.51 6.83 12.96
C VAL A 148 0.94 7.10 13.36
N LEU A 149 1.49 8.28 13.08
CA LEU A 149 2.85 8.66 13.48
C LEU A 149 3.00 8.95 14.98
N SER A 150 1.91 9.28 15.66
CA SER A 150 1.92 9.55 17.11
C SER A 150 1.93 8.29 17.98
N GLN A 151 1.64 7.13 17.41
CA GLN A 151 1.55 5.86 18.14
C GLN A 151 2.93 5.30 18.49
N LYS A 152 3.13 4.93 19.76
CA LYS A 152 4.38 4.30 20.23
C LYS A 152 4.28 2.77 20.13
N LYS A 153 4.99 2.18 19.15
CA LYS A 153 5.17 0.73 18.90
C LYS A 153 3.89 -0.06 18.61
N PRO A 154 3.61 -0.43 17.36
CA PRO A 154 2.20 -0.47 17.02
C PRO A 154 1.80 -1.88 16.57
N TRP A 155 0.72 -2.37 17.18
CA TRP A 155 0.03 -3.63 16.90
C TRP A 155 0.86 -4.93 16.87
N GLU A 156 0.15 -6.05 16.91
CA GLU A 156 0.66 -7.31 16.41
C GLU A 156 -0.09 -7.63 15.12
N PRO A 157 0.59 -8.10 14.06
CA PRO A 157 -0.10 -8.50 12.83
C PRO A 157 -1.15 -9.58 13.14
N PRO A 158 -2.27 -9.61 12.40
CA PRO A 158 -3.23 -10.70 12.50
C PRO A 158 -2.53 -12.07 12.40
N PRO A 159 -2.87 -13.06 13.27
CA PRO A 159 -2.24 -14.37 13.25
C PRO A 159 -2.27 -15.05 11.87
N GLU A 160 -3.30 -14.75 11.08
CA GLU A 160 -3.48 -15.26 9.72
C GLU A 160 -2.39 -14.79 8.75
N TYR A 161 -1.78 -13.62 8.99
CA TYR A 161 -0.75 -13.05 8.12
C TYR A 161 0.63 -13.66 8.35
N VAL A 162 0.86 -14.24 9.53
CA VAL A 162 2.16 -14.79 9.94
C VAL A 162 2.21 -16.32 9.87
N VAL A 163 1.20 -16.95 9.28
CA VAL A 163 1.17 -18.40 9.06
C VAL A 163 2.29 -18.81 8.10
N ALA A 164 3.19 -19.67 8.57
CA ALA A 164 4.24 -20.24 7.73
C ALA A 164 3.71 -21.38 6.84
N ASN A 165 4.43 -21.68 5.76
CA ASN A 165 4.19 -22.84 4.89
C ASN A 165 2.77 -22.89 4.27
N VAL A 166 2.20 -21.72 3.95
CA VAL A 166 0.91 -21.62 3.24
C VAL A 166 0.97 -22.38 1.90
N SER A 167 2.10 -22.37 1.20
CA SER A 167 2.32 -23.14 -0.03
C SER A 167 2.06 -24.64 0.15
N ASP A 168 2.57 -25.23 1.24
CA ASP A 168 2.41 -26.65 1.53
C ASP A 168 0.95 -26.99 1.83
N SER A 169 0.28 -26.10 2.57
CA SER A 169 -1.15 -26.23 2.86
C SER A 169 -1.97 -26.21 1.57
N VAL A 170 -1.71 -25.25 0.68
CA VAL A 170 -2.37 -25.16 -0.64
C VAL A 170 -2.09 -26.40 -1.49
N VAL A 171 -0.85 -26.87 -1.57
CA VAL A 171 -0.48 -28.09 -2.31
C VAL A 171 -1.22 -29.30 -1.75
N ARG A 172 -1.28 -29.47 -0.43
CA ARG A 172 -2.00 -30.58 0.22
C ARG A 172 -3.50 -30.53 -0.04
N ILE A 173 -4.11 -29.34 0.01
CA ILE A 173 -5.54 -29.14 -0.32
C ILE A 173 -5.79 -29.55 -1.78
N VAL A 174 -5.02 -29.01 -2.72
CA VAL A 174 -5.19 -29.32 -4.15
C VAL A 174 -5.01 -30.80 -4.43
N LEU A 175 -3.94 -31.43 -3.92
CA LEU A 175 -3.67 -32.85 -4.13
C LEU A 175 -4.70 -33.76 -3.42
N GLY A 176 -5.09 -33.41 -2.19
CA GLY A 176 -6.07 -34.17 -1.41
C GLY A 176 -7.48 -34.16 -2.01
N HIS A 177 -7.84 -33.14 -2.78
CA HIS A 177 -9.12 -33.05 -3.48
C HIS A 177 -9.10 -33.60 -4.92
N ARG A 178 -7.93 -33.93 -5.50
CA ARG A 178 -7.85 -34.44 -6.88
C ARG A 178 -8.49 -35.81 -7.10
N GLU A 179 -8.58 -36.67 -6.07
CA GLU A 179 -9.21 -38.00 -6.22
C GLU A 179 -10.75 -37.98 -6.19
N TRP A 180 -11.40 -36.88 -5.83
CA TRP A 180 -12.87 -36.81 -5.79
C TRP A 180 -13.49 -36.59 -7.18
N ALA A 181 -12.79 -35.91 -8.09
CA ALA A 181 -13.33 -35.56 -9.42
C ALA A 181 -13.14 -36.66 -10.49
N PHE A 182 -12.38 -37.72 -10.20
CA PHE A 182 -11.99 -38.74 -11.18
C PHE A 182 -12.27 -40.19 -10.74
N ARG A 183 -13.25 -40.43 -9.85
CA ARG A 183 -13.80 -41.79 -9.70
C ARG A 183 -14.79 -42.05 -10.84
N PRO A 184 -14.51 -42.96 -11.79
CA PRO A 184 -15.58 -43.50 -12.62
C PRO A 184 -16.60 -44.11 -11.66
N SER A 185 -17.87 -43.75 -11.84
CA SER A 185 -19.00 -44.36 -11.15
C SER A 185 -18.82 -45.87 -11.16
N VAL A 186 -18.58 -46.44 -9.98
CA VAL A 186 -18.68 -47.89 -9.78
C VAL A 186 -20.15 -48.21 -10.00
N VAL A 187 -20.50 -48.72 -11.18
CA VAL A 187 -21.83 -49.27 -11.45
C VAL A 187 -21.92 -50.56 -10.61
N PRO A 188 -22.90 -50.70 -9.71
CA PRO A 188 -23.11 -51.96 -9.00
C PRO A 188 -23.59 -53.02 -10.00
N ASN A 189 -22.99 -54.22 -9.94
CA ASN A 189 -23.49 -55.43 -10.61
C ASN A 189 -24.86 -55.85 -10.08
#